data_AF-A0A348VWI6-F1
#
_entry.id   AF-A0A348VWI6-F1
#
_cell.length_a   1.000
_cell.length_b   1.000
_cell.length_c   1.000
_cell.angle_alpha   90.00
_cell.angle_beta   90.00
_cell.angle_gamma   90.00
#
_symmetry.space_group_name_H-M   'P 1'
#
loop_
_entity.id
_entity.type
_entity.pdbx_description
1 polymer ?
#
loop_
_entity_poly.entity_id
_entity_poly.type
_entity_poly.pdbx_seq_one_letter_code
_entity_poly.pdbx_strand_id
1 'polypeptide(L)' 'SNLNNGERFETYLIPGKRGSGDMCLNGPTARKGAKGDKIIVFCYEYYNEQELKIFKPNIVLVDDHNKIVSVGHTIKE' A
#
# COMPACT_ATOMS: atom_id res chain seq x y z
N SER A 1 6.93 -0.40 -1.78
CA SER A 1 8.15 -1.18 -1.51
C SER A 1 7.87 -2.66 -1.70
N ASN A 2 8.70 -3.35 -2.47
CA ASN A 2 8.55 -4.78 -2.71
C ASN A 2 9.39 -5.57 -1.68
N LEU A 3 8.74 -6.42 -0.89
CA LEU A 3 9.36 -7.20 0.18
C LEU A 3 10.24 -8.33 -0.36
N ASN A 4 9.91 -8.86 -1.53
CA ASN A 4 10.57 -10.03 -2.10
C ASN A 4 11.93 -9.70 -2.72
N ASN A 5 12.08 -8.49 -3.28
CA ASN A 5 13.29 -8.11 -4.02
C ASN A 5 13.96 -6.82 -3.52
N GLY A 6 13.37 -6.13 -2.53
CA GLY A 6 13.92 -4.89 -1.95
C GLY A 6 13.72 -3.63 -2.79
N GLU A 7 13.08 -3.70 -3.96
CA GLU A 7 12.86 -2.54 -4.82
C GLU A 7 11.94 -1.50 -4.15
N ARG A 8 12.31 -0.23 -4.33
CA ARG A 8 11.57 0.95 -3.85
C ARG A 8 11.29 1.86 -5.02
N PHE A 9 10.03 2.25 -5.18
CA PHE A 9 9.59 3.10 -6.29
C PHE A 9 8.38 3.93 -5.85
N GLU A 10 8.18 5.04 -6.54
CA GLU A 10 7.07 5.97 -6.36
C GLU A 10 6.26 6.04 -7.64
N THR A 11 4.94 6.01 -7.52
CA THR A 11 4.01 6.04 -8.63
C THR A 11 2.62 6.46 -8.14
N TYR A 12 1.65 6.52 -9.04
CA TYR A 12 0.26 6.85 -8.73
C TYR A 12 -0.65 5.62 -8.83
N LEU A 13 -1.81 5.69 -8.19
CA LEU A 13 -2.81 4.62 -8.20
C LEU A 13 -3.84 4.83 -9.31
N ILE A 14 -4.27 3.73 -9.93
CA ILE A 14 -5.41 3.70 -10.84
C ILE A 14 -6.50 2.83 -10.17
N PRO A 15 -7.75 3.30 -10.05
CA PRO A 15 -8.82 2.52 -9.43
C PRO A 15 -9.05 1.18 -10.15
N GLY A 16 -8.96 0.09 -9.40
CA GLY A 16 -9.33 -1.25 -9.86
C GLY A 16 -10.81 -1.56 -9.68
N LYS A 17 -11.24 -2.73 -10.15
CA LYS A 17 -12.61 -3.21 -9.94
C LYS A 17 -12.84 -3.50 -8.45
N ARG A 18 -13.89 -2.93 -7.87
CA ARG A 18 -14.24 -3.15 -6.46
C ARG A 18 -14.35 -4.65 -6.16
N GLY A 19 -13.67 -5.08 -5.08
CA GLY A 19 -13.73 -6.44 -4.57
C GLY A 19 -12.88 -7.47 -5.32
N SER A 20 -12.19 -7.12 -6.41
CA SER A 20 -11.33 -8.08 -7.14
C SER A 20 -10.13 -8.52 -6.30
N GLY A 21 -9.52 -7.60 -5.55
CA GLY A 21 -8.22 -7.85 -4.90
C GLY A 21 -7.05 -7.69 -5.87
N ASP A 22 -7.26 -7.06 -7.03
CA ASP A 22 -6.19 -6.85 -8.01
C ASP A 22 -5.14 -5.88 -7.47
N MET A 23 -3.88 -6.29 -7.58
CA MET A 23 -2.71 -5.46 -7.32
C MET A 23 -1.77 -5.63 -8.52
N CYS A 24 -1.73 -4.62 -9.41
CA CYS A 24 -1.02 -4.71 -10.68
C CYS A 24 0.02 -3.60 -10.82
N LEU A 25 1.28 -3.99 -11.06
CA LEU A 25 2.31 -3.07 -11.48
C LEU A 25 2.27 -2.96 -13.01
N ASN A 26 1.85 -1.80 -13.51
CA ASN A 26 1.71 -1.54 -14.93
C ASN A 26 2.93 -0.80 -15.50
N GLY A 27 3.14 -0.94 -16.82
CA GLY A 27 4.14 -0.15 -17.56
C GLY A 27 5.56 -0.34 -17.04
N PRO A 28 6.38 0.73 -16.92
CA PRO A 28 7.76 0.64 -16.43
C PRO A 28 7.88 0.00 -15.03
N THR A 29 6.90 0.24 -14.15
CA THR A 29 6.87 -0.31 -12.80
C THR A 29 6.71 -1.83 -12.80
N ALA A 30 6.17 -2.43 -13.86
CA ALA A 30 6.11 -3.90 -14.03
C ALA A 30 7.50 -4.55 -13.98
N ARG A 31 8.57 -3.82 -14.31
CA ARG A 31 9.96 -4.31 -14.22
C ARG A 31 10.50 -4.37 -12.78
N LYS A 32 9.75 -3.85 -11.80
CA LYS A 32 10.14 -3.73 -10.39
C LYS A 32 9.54 -4.81 -9.48
N GLY A 33 8.82 -5.77 -10.05
CA GLY A 33 8.29 -6.92 -9.32
C GLY A 33 7.84 -8.03 -10.25
N ALA A 34 7.51 -9.17 -9.66
CA ALA A 34 6.91 -10.32 -10.33
C ALA A 34 5.52 -10.62 -9.75
N LYS A 35 4.71 -11.37 -10.50
CA LYS A 35 3.43 -11.87 -9.97
C LYS A 35 3.70 -12.72 -8.73
N GLY A 36 3.01 -12.41 -7.63
CA GLY A 36 3.15 -13.09 -6.35
C GLY A 36 4.07 -12.39 -5.35
N ASP A 37 4.80 -11.34 -5.76
CA ASP A 37 5.55 -10.52 -4.82
C ASP A 37 4.62 -9.80 -3.84
N LYS A 38 5.04 -9.72 -2.57
CA LYS A 38 4.38 -8.96 -1.52
C LYS A 38 4.86 -7.51 -1.57
N ILE A 39 3.93 -6.58 -1.73
CA ILE A 39 4.23 -5.15 -1.86
C ILE A 39 3.53 -4.39 -0.73
N ILE A 40 4.26 -3.48 -0.10
CA ILE A 40 3.70 -2.50 0.85
C ILE A 40 3.53 -1.18 0.12
N VAL A 41 2.31 -0.62 0.16
CA VAL A 41 1.96 0.67 -0.44
C VAL A 41 1.90 1.73 0.65
N PHE A 42 2.52 2.88 0.38
CA PHE A 42 2.49 4.04 1.27
C PHE A 42 1.88 5.22 0.52
N CYS A 43 1.10 6.03 1.23
CA CYS A 43 0.67 7.33 0.78
C CYS A 43 1.17 8.35 1.81
N TYR A 44 1.71 9.45 1.33
CA TYR A 44 2.27 10.50 2.16
C TYR A 44 1.55 11.81 1.89
N GLU A 45 1.48 12.65 2.90
CA GLU A 45 0.94 14.00 2.85
C GLU A 45 1.83 14.88 3.72
N TYR A 46 1.93 16.16 3.34
CA TYR A 46 2.61 17.15 4.16
C TYR A 46 1.65 17.65 5.24
N TYR A 47 2.10 17.63 6.48
CA TYR A 47 1.36 18.15 7.62
C TYR A 47 2.12 19.29 8.28
N ASN A 48 1.39 20.28 8.77
CA ASN A 48 1.92 21.22 9.74
C ASN A 48 1.87 20.64 11.16
N GLU A 49 2.50 21.34 12.12
CA GLU A 49 2.59 20.87 13.51
C GLU A 49 1.23 20.68 14.19
N GLN A 50 0.22 21.48 13.84
CA GLN A 50 -1.11 21.38 14.45
C GLN A 50 -1.87 20.17 13.90
N GLU A 51 -1.79 19.93 12.59
CA GLU A 51 -2.37 18.75 11.94
C GLU A 51 -1.74 17.46 12.46
N LEU A 52 -0.40 17.45 12.63
CA LEU A 52 0.32 16.27 13.09
C LEU A 52 -0.11 15.81 14.49
N LYS A 53 -0.51 16.74 15.38
CA LYS A 53 -0.96 16.41 16.74
C LYS A 53 -2.21 15.52 16.75
N ILE A 54 -3.04 15.64 15.73
CA ILE A 54 -4.30 14.88 15.61
C ILE A 54 -4.25 13.84 14.50
N PHE A 55 -3.16 13.80 13.73
CA PHE A 55 -3.00 12.87 12.62
C PHE A 55 -3.01 11.43 13.11
N LYS A 56 -3.76 10.59 12.40
CA LYS A 56 -3.81 9.14 12.59
C LYS A 56 -3.69 8.48 11.22
N PRO A 57 -2.65 7.68 10.96
CA PRO A 57 -2.50 7.02 9.67
C PRO A 57 -3.65 6.04 9.46
N ASN A 58 -4.03 5.79 8.21
CA ASN A 58 -4.92 4.70 7.88
C ASN A 58 -4.07 3.47 7.55
N ILE A 59 -4.18 2.43 8.36
CA ILE A 59 -3.47 1.17 8.20
C ILE A 59 -4.50 0.12 7.78
N VAL A 60 -4.30 -0.44 6.59
CA VAL A 60 -5.12 -1.52 6.03
C VAL A 60 -4.27 -2.78 5.99
N LEU A 61 -4.65 -3.78 6.77
CA LEU A 61 -4.05 -5.12 6.69
C LEU A 61 -4.90 -6.00 5.79
N VAL A 62 -4.23 -6.77 4.93
CA VAL A 62 -4.87 -7.69 3.99
C VAL A 62 -4.32 -9.10 4.16
N ASP A 63 -5.10 -10.09 3.74
CA ASP A 63 -4.68 -11.48 3.67
C ASP A 63 -3.88 -11.80 2.39
N ASP A 64 -3.49 -13.07 2.20
CA ASP A 64 -2.78 -13.54 1.01
C ASP A 64 -3.62 -13.49 -0.28
N HIS A 65 -4.91 -13.15 -0.20
CA HIS A 65 -5.83 -12.94 -1.31
C HIS A 65 -6.23 -11.47 -1.50
N ASN A 66 -5.47 -10.55 -0.89
CA ASN A 66 -5.70 -9.10 -0.93
C ASN A 66 -7.10 -8.69 -0.41
N LYS A 67 -7.71 -9.48 0.49
CA LYS A 67 -8.94 -9.10 1.19
C LYS A 67 -8.59 -8.40 2.48
N ILE A 68 -9.35 -7.35 2.80
CA ILE A 68 -9.14 -6.56 4.02
C ILE A 68 -9.46 -7.42 5.24
N VAL A 69 -8.46 -7.58 6.11
CA VAL A 69 -8.59 -8.25 7.42
C VAL A 69 -8.95 -7.23 8.50
N SER A 70 -8.31 -6.06 8.47
CA SER A 70 -8.57 -5.00 9.44
C SER A 70 -8.21 -3.63 8.90
N VAL A 71 -8.92 -2.61 9.40
CA VAL A 71 -8.62 -1.20 9.17
C VAL A 71 -8.47 -0.52 10.53
N GLY A 72 -7.41 0.25 10.73
CA GLY A 72 -7.15 0.96 11.98
C GLY A 72 -6.10 2.04 11.86
N HIS A 73 -5.67 2.56 13.01
CA HIS A 73 -4.67 3.64 13.10
C HIS A 73 -3.34 3.24 13.74
N THR A 74 -3.25 1.98 14.17
CA THR A 74 -2.05 1.38 14.75
C THR A 74 -1.93 -0.06 14.27
N ILE A 75 -0.71 -0.58 14.20
CA ILE A 75 -0.47 -2.01 14.04
C ILE A 75 -0.60 -2.59 15.45
N LYS A 76 -1.61 -3.44 15.69
CA LYS A 76 -1.69 -4.23 16.92
C LYS A 76 -0.84 -5.49 16.69
N GLU A 77 0.07 -5.77 17.62
CA GLU A 77 0.81 -7.04 17.68
C GLU A 77 -0.14 -8.23 17.90
#